data_AF-A0A426QXX4-F1
#
_entry.id   AF-A0A426QXX4-F1
#
_cell.length_a   1.000
_cell.length_b   1.000
_cell.length_c   1.000
_cell.angle_alpha   90.00
_cell.angle_beta   90.00
_cell.angle_gamma   90.00
#
_symmetry.space_group_name_H-M   'P 1'
#
loop_
_entity.id
_entity.type
_entity.pdbx_description
1 polymer ?
#
loop_
_entity_poly.entity_id
_entity_poly.type
_entity_poly.pdbx_seq_one_letter_code
_entity_poly.pdbx_strand_id
1 'polypeptide(L)' 'MHVGDRCTFMPGSTPVDVIVRDVRDDGLVLVQNEVSGVGAYSFLVRSDFLVPLDGESRAIVKPSFSCVEAA' A
#
# COMPACT_ATOMS: atom_id res chain seq x y z
N MET A 1 1.24 4.66 4.18
CA MET A 1 0.50 3.58 3.50
C MET A 1 -0.68 4.20 2.81
N HIS A 2 -0.85 3.93 1.53
CA HIS A 2 -1.98 4.37 0.73
C HIS A 2 -2.70 3.15 0.14
N VAL A 3 -3.92 3.34 -0.34
CA VAL A 3 -4.62 2.30 -1.10
C VAL A 3 -3.81 1.94 -2.33
N GLY A 4 -3.57 0.64 -2.53
CA GLY A 4 -2.72 0.08 -3.59
C GLY A 4 -1.28 -0.24 -3.17
N ASP A 5 -0.82 0.23 -2.00
CA ASP A 5 0.49 -0.16 -1.47
C ASP A 5 0.56 -1.67 -1.23
N ARG A 6 1.73 -2.25 -1.50
CA ARG A 6 2.06 -3.62 -1.10
C ARG A 6 2.75 -3.61 0.26
N CYS A 7 2.31 -4.48 1.14
CA CYS A 7 2.85 -4.61 2.48
C CYS A 7 3.02 -6.09 2.82
N THR A 8 4.01 -6.40 3.64
CA THR A 8 4.10 -7.69 4.30
C THR A 8 3.38 -7.60 5.64
N PHE A 9 2.34 -8.40 5.80
CA PHE A 9 1.64 -8.61 7.06
C PHE A 9 2.35 -9.69 7.88
N MET A 10 2.74 -9.39 9.12
CA MET A 10 3.46 -10.32 10.01
C MET A 10 2.63 -10.71 11.24
N PRO A 11 1.61 -11.60 11.10
CA PRO A 11 0.87 -12.15 12.23
C PRO A 11 1.71 -13.23 12.94
N GLY A 12 2.75 -12.83 13.65
CA GLY A 12 3.67 -13.76 14.30
C GLY A 12 4.69 -14.36 13.33
N SER A 13 4.74 -15.69 13.21
CA SER A 13 5.88 -16.38 12.56
C SER A 13 5.83 -16.47 11.03
N THR A 14 4.66 -16.31 10.41
CA THR A 14 4.52 -16.48 8.95
C THR A 14 4.15 -15.16 8.30
N PRO A 15 5.06 -14.52 7.54
CA PRO A 15 4.74 -13.32 6.78
C PRO A 15 3.79 -13.64 5.62
N VAL A 16 2.87 -12.71 5.33
CA VAL A 16 1.91 -12.79 4.22
C VAL A 16 1.95 -11.49 3.45
N ASP A 17 2.16 -11.57 2.14
CA ASP A 17 2.12 -10.38 1.29
C ASP A 17 0.68 -9.97 0.99
N VAL A 18 0.39 -8.69 1.21
CA VAL A 18 -0.94 -8.12 1.11
C VAL A 18 -0.92 -6.78 0.38
N ILE A 19 -2.06 -6.42 -0.20
CA ILE A 19 -2.30 -5.16 -0.88
C ILE A 19 -3.29 -4.35 -0.05
N VAL A 20 -2.98 -3.08 0.22
CA VAL A 20 -3.87 -2.17 0.91
C VAL A 20 -5.08 -1.85 0.03
N ARG A 21 -6.28 -2.11 0.53
CA ARG A 21 -7.56 -1.82 -0.15
C ARG A 21 -8.25 -0.59 0.41
N ASP A 22 -8.10 -0.33 1.71
CA ASP A 22 -8.68 0.84 2.37
C ASP A 22 -7.86 1.19 3.63
N VAL A 23 -7.78 2.48 3.97
CA VAL A 23 -7.10 2.98 5.18
C VAL A 23 -8.11 3.76 6.00
N ARG A 24 -8.35 3.32 7.24
CA ARG A 24 -9.35 3.93 8.12
C ARG A 24 -8.67 4.80 9.18
N ASP A 25 -9.32 5.89 9.57
CA ASP A 25 -8.84 6.81 10.61
C ASP A 25 -8.78 6.18 12.02
N ASP A 26 -9.42 5.02 12.21
CA ASP A 26 -9.38 4.26 13.47
C ASP A 26 -8.09 3.43 13.66
N GLY A 27 -7.16 3.49 12.70
CA GLY A 27 -5.89 2.77 12.74
C GLY A 27 -5.95 1.33 12.20
N LEU A 28 -7.11 0.90 11.71
CA LEU A 28 -7.25 -0.32 10.94
C LEU A 28 -7.05 -0.06 9.43
N VAL A 29 -6.49 -1.06 8.77
CA VAL A 29 -6.22 -1.06 7.34
C VAL A 29 -6.88 -2.30 6.76
N LEU A 30 -7.71 -2.13 5.72
CA LEU A 30 -8.26 -3.25 4.97
C LEU A 30 -7.20 -3.70 3.97
N VAL A 31 -6.78 -4.96 4.08
CA VAL A 31 -5.78 -5.54 3.20
C VAL A 31 -6.34 -6.77 2.49
N GLN A 32 -5.78 -7.11 1.35
CA GLN A 32 -6.11 -8.31 0.60
C GLN A 32 -4.84 -9.11 0.33
N ASN A 33 -4.88 -10.42 0.59
CA ASN A 33 -3.76 -11.32 0.31
C ASN A 33 -3.45 -11.38 -1.20
N GLU A 34 -2.15 -11.29 -1.55
CA GLU A 34 -1.63 -11.53 -2.90
C GLU A 34 -1.52 -13.04 -3.24
N VAL A 35 -2.60 -13.81 -3.02
CA VAL A 35 -2.70 -15.19 -3.53
C VAL A 35 -3.26 -15.14 -4.94
N SER A 36 -2.50 -15.65 -5.90
CA SER A 36 -2.95 -15.84 -7.28
C SER A 36 -4.02 -16.95 -7.34
N GLY A 37 -5.32 -16.60 -7.30
CA GLY A 37 -6.42 -17.54 -7.49
C GLY A 37 -7.68 -17.27 -6.65
N VAL A 38 -8.55 -18.27 -6.51
CA VAL A 38 -9.85 -18.24 -5.77
C VAL A 38 -9.68 -18.07 -4.25
N GLY A 39 -8.44 -17.86 -3.77
CA GLY A 39 -8.09 -17.72 -2.36
C GLY A 39 -7.77 -16.28 -1.91
N ALA A 40 -8.00 -15.27 -2.74
CA ALA A 40 -7.81 -13.88 -2.35
C ALA A 40 -8.93 -13.43 -1.41
N TYR A 41 -8.64 -13.34 -0.11
CA TYR A 41 -9.55 -12.81 0.90
C TYR A 41 -9.06 -11.47 1.44
N SER A 42 -10.01 -10.59 1.74
CA SER A 42 -9.76 -9.29 2.35
C SER A 42 -10.04 -9.34 3.85
N PHE A 43 -9.18 -8.72 4.65
CA PHE A 43 -9.30 -8.71 6.11
C PHE A 43 -8.76 -7.41 6.70
N LEU A 44 -9.24 -7.06 7.89
CA LEU A 44 -8.81 -5.86 8.61
C LEU A 44 -7.62 -6.19 9.52
N VAL A 45 -6.59 -5.36 9.46
CA VAL A 45 -5.39 -5.47 10.30
C VAL A 45 -5.04 -4.12 10.88
N ARG A 46 -4.32 -4.12 12.00
CA ARG A 46 -3.69 -2.91 12.53
C ARG A 46 -2.48 -2.55 11.67
N SER A 47 -2.30 -1.27 11.42
CA SER A 47 -1.13 -0.75 10.69
C SER A 47 0.21 -1.14 11.32
N ASP A 48 0.25 -1.36 12.65
CA ASP A 48 1.43 -1.85 13.39
C ASP A 48 2.00 -3.18 12.85
N PHE A 49 1.17 -4.04 12.25
CA PHE A 49 1.59 -5.36 11.74
C PHE A 49 1.93 -5.35 10.25
N LEU A 50 1.86 -4.19 9.61
CA LEU A 50 2.13 -4.03 8.18
C LEU A 50 3.50 -3.39 7.99
N VAL A 51 4.39 -4.13 7.34
CA VAL A 51 5.69 -3.63 6.89
C VAL A 51 5.54 -3.26 5.41
N PRO A 52 5.68 -1.98 5.02
CA PRO A 52 5.62 -1.60 3.62
C PRO A 52 6.75 -2.26 2.84
N LEU A 53 6.40 -2.96 1.77
CA LEU A 53 7.36 -3.48 0.80
C LEU A 53 7.67 -2.32 -0.12
N ASP A 54 8.87 -1.74 -0.02
CA ASP A 54 9.26 -0.53 -0.73
C ASP A 54 8.88 -0.62 -2.22
N GLY A 55 7.76 0.03 -2.56
CA GLY A 55 7.26 0.22 -3.91
C GLY A 55 7.31 1.70 -4.16
N GLU A 56 8.52 2.20 -4.42
CA GLU A 56 8.82 3.60 -4.69
C GLU A 56 8.32 4.55 -3.60
N SER A 57 9.25 4.92 -2.71
CA SER A 57 9.34 6.31 -2.23
C SER A 57 8.80 7.24 -3.29
N ARG A 58 7.59 7.78 -3.06
CA ARG A 58 6.88 8.75 -3.90
C ARG A 58 7.91 9.56 -4.70
N ALA A 59 8.21 9.15 -5.92
CA ALA A 59 8.78 10.03 -6.91
C ALA A 59 7.61 10.94 -7.26
N ILE A 60 7.43 11.95 -6.42
CA ILE A 60 6.70 13.16 -6.76
C ILE A 60 7.48 13.70 -7.95
N VAL A 61 7.16 13.21 -9.15
CA VAL A 61 7.39 13.93 -10.37
C VAL A 61 6.63 15.22 -10.18
N LYS A 62 7.30 16.26 -9.67
CA LYS A 62 6.86 17.63 -9.88
C LYS A 62 6.77 17.74 -11.41
N PRO A 63 5.60 17.92 -12.02
CA PRO A 63 5.61 18.47 -13.37
C PRO A 63 6.25 19.84 -13.21
N SER A 64 7.50 19.97 -13.64
CA SER A 64 8.15 21.27 -13.78
C SER A 64 7.36 21.98 -14.87
N PHE A 65 6.37 22.76 -14.48
CA PHE A 65 5.76 23.77 -15.35
C PHE A 65 6.86 24.78 -15.65
N SER A 66 7.67 24.50 -16.67
CA SER A 66 8.40 25.54 -17.38
C SER A 66 7.43 26.06 -18.43
N CYS A 67 6.61 27.04 -18.06
CA CYS A 67 6.00 27.92 -19.05
C CYS A 67 7.14 28.58 -19.81
N VAL A 68 7.41 28.13 -21.03
CA VAL A 68 8.20 28.91 -21.98
C VAL A 68 7.27 29.97 -22.54
N GLU A 69 7.37 31.15 -21.93
CA GLU A 69 6.94 32.39 -22.54
C GLU A 69 7.85 32.62 -23.77
N ALA A 70 7.25 32.68 -24.96
CA ALA A 70 7.91 33.16 -26.16
C ALA A 70 6.95 34.13 -26.84
N ALA A 71 7.44 35.36 -26.94
CA ALA A 71 6.80 36.58 -27.45
C ALA A 71 6.39 36.49 -28.93
#